data_AF-A0A379YAK7-F1
#
_entry.id   AF-A0A379YAK7-F1
#
_cell.length_a   1.000
_cell.length_b   1.000
_cell.length_c   1.000
_cell.angle_alpha   90.00
_cell.angle_beta   90.00
_cell.angle_gamma   90.00
#
_symmetry.space_group_name_H-M   'P 1'
#
loop_
_entity.id
_entity.type
_entity.pdbx_description
1 polymer ?
#
loop_
_entity_poly.entity_id
_entity_poly.type
_entity_poly.pdbx_seq_one_letter_code
_entity_poly.pdbx_strand_id
1 'polypeptide(L)'
;MSTTLYPFSGNEQKSMIFTPMLDGEVYNCQTKWNIAAQRWYLNITDNSGNRLLTTPMIDSPMGYDINLLIGAFTATKMVWRYSSGQIEVIN
;
A
#
# COMPACT_ATOMS: atom_id res chain seq x y z
N MET A 1 -5.63 5.81 -17.22
CA MET A 1 -5.37 5.14 -15.95
C MET A 1 -4.35 4.06 -16.17
N SER A 2 -3.25 4.06 -15.42
CA SER A 2 -2.26 3.00 -15.43
C SER A 2 -2.26 2.29 -14.08
N THR A 3 -2.08 0.97 -14.09
CA THR A 3 -2.03 0.16 -12.88
C THR A 3 -0.68 -0.52 -12.79
N THR A 4 0.04 -0.26 -11.70
CA THR A 4 1.28 -0.95 -11.35
C THR A 4 0.99 -1.96 -10.25
N LEU A 5 1.51 -3.17 -10.40
CA LEU A 5 1.26 -4.28 -9.49
C LEU A 5 2.50 -4.59 -8.64
N TYR A 6 2.29 -4.81 -7.35
CA TYR A 6 3.32 -5.24 -6.42
C TYR A 6 2.84 -6.52 -5.70
N PRO A 7 3.62 -7.60 -5.68
CA PRO A 7 3.19 -8.85 -5.06
C PRO A 7 3.09 -8.71 -3.54
N PHE A 8 1.93 -9.03 -2.98
CA PHE A 8 1.63 -9.03 -1.55
C PHE A 8 0.35 -9.85 -1.28
N SER A 9 0.54 -11.07 -0.81
CA SER A 9 -0.48 -12.06 -0.43
C SER A 9 -1.07 -11.85 0.97
N GLY A 10 -0.41 -11.09 1.84
CA GLY A 10 -0.76 -10.97 3.26
C GLY A 10 -0.26 -12.12 4.13
N ASN A 11 0.50 -13.07 3.57
CA ASN A 11 1.14 -14.17 4.31
C ASN A 11 2.68 -14.11 4.20
N GLU A 12 3.22 -12.92 4.01
CA GLU A 12 4.66 -12.70 3.86
C GLU A 12 5.39 -13.02 5.16
N GLN A 13 6.51 -13.73 5.07
CA GLN A 13 7.35 -14.00 6.24
C GLN A 13 8.26 -12.82 6.61
N LYS A 14 8.31 -11.78 5.77
CA LYS A 14 9.14 -10.59 5.95
C LYS A 14 8.44 -9.36 5.41
N SER A 15 8.89 -8.18 5.84
CA SER A 15 8.47 -6.92 5.27
C SER A 15 8.78 -6.82 3.78
N MET A 16 7.82 -6.28 3.01
CA MET A 16 8.01 -5.96 1.60
C MET A 16 8.25 -4.47 1.45
N ILE A 17 9.17 -4.08 0.57
CA ILE A 17 9.50 -2.69 0.26
C ILE A 17 9.30 -2.49 -1.24
N PHE A 18 8.70 -1.37 -1.61
CA PHE A 18 8.47 -0.99 -3.00
C PHE A 18 8.40 0.53 -3.14
N THR A 19 8.66 1.03 -4.36
CA THR A 19 8.74 2.47 -4.63
C THR A 19 7.73 2.88 -5.71
N PRO A 20 6.46 3.11 -5.35
CA PRO A 20 5.45 3.54 -6.30
C PRO A 20 5.52 5.06 -6.57
N MET A 21 5.00 5.45 -7.73
CA MET A 21 4.67 6.84 -8.02
C MET A 21 3.27 7.14 -7.49
N LEU A 22 3.14 8.11 -6.58
CA LEU A 22 1.90 8.56 -5.95
C LEU A 22 1.75 10.07 -6.19
N ASP A 23 0.62 10.50 -6.73
CA ASP A 23 0.33 11.91 -7.09
C ASP A 23 1.43 12.59 -7.93
N GLY A 24 2.16 11.80 -8.73
CA GLY A 24 3.24 12.28 -9.61
C GLY A 24 4.66 12.23 -9.02
N GLU A 25 4.80 11.90 -7.74
CA GLU A 25 6.09 11.82 -7.05
C GLU A 25 6.41 10.38 -6.61
N VAL A 26 7.70 10.03 -6.51
CA VAL A 26 8.12 8.68 -6.08
C VAL A 26 8.27 8.64 -4.55
N TYR A 27 7.62 7.66 -3.92
CA TYR A 27 7.66 7.45 -2.48
C TYR A 27 8.22 6.08 -2.11
N ASN A 28 8.70 5.96 -0.87
CA ASN A 28 9.13 4.68 -0.31
C ASN A 28 7.97 4.06 0.48
N CYS A 29 7.52 2.87 0.07
CA CYS A 29 6.48 2.11 0.74
C CYS A 29 7.04 0.84 1.38
N GLN A 30 6.57 0.52 2.59
CA GLN A 30 6.95 -0.69 3.30
C GLN A 30 5.76 -1.33 4.02
N THR A 31 5.55 -2.63 3.81
CA THR A 31 4.60 -3.42 4.60
C THR A 31 5.28 -3.99 5.84
N LYS A 32 4.65 -3.87 7.01
CA LYS A 32 5.14 -4.45 8.28
C LYS A 32 4.03 -5.16 9.02
N TRP A 33 4.33 -6.34 9.55
CA TRP A 33 3.44 -7.03 10.48
C TRP A 33 3.54 -6.36 11.85
N ASN A 34 2.41 -5.93 12.38
CA ASN A 34 2.31 -5.45 13.76
C ASN A 34 1.88 -6.63 14.65
N ILE A 35 2.74 -7.04 15.59
CA ILE A 35 2.50 -8.19 16.47
C ILE A 35 1.34 -7.94 17.44
N ALA A 36 1.23 -6.72 17.99
CA ALA A 36 0.17 -6.38 18.94
C ALA A 36 -1.21 -6.29 18.28
N ALA A 37 -1.27 -5.68 17.09
CA ALA A 37 -2.51 -5.57 16.32
C ALA A 37 -2.85 -6.82 15.50
N GLN A 38 -1.91 -7.77 15.39
CA GLN A 38 -2.00 -8.95 14.52
C GLN A 38 -2.48 -8.60 13.11
N ARG A 39 -1.85 -7.58 12.51
CA ARG A 39 -2.24 -7.05 11.20
C ARG A 39 -1.06 -6.44 10.46
N TRP A 40 -1.10 -6.50 9.13
CA TRP A 40 -0.19 -5.77 8.25
C TRP A 40 -0.51 -4.28 8.21
N TYR A 41 0.53 -3.46 8.18
CA TYR A 41 0.45 -2.01 8.00
C TYR A 41 1.31 -1.58 6.81
N LEU A 42 0.80 -0.62 6.04
CA LEU A 42 1.53 0.12 5.03
C LEU A 42 2.15 1.36 5.69
N ASN A 43 3.45 1.54 5.52
CA ASN A 43 4.17 2.75 5.88
C ASN A 43 4.68 3.43 4.61
N ILE A 44 4.45 4.73 4.49
CA ILE A 44 4.89 5.55 3.36
C ILE A 44 5.79 6.66 3.89
N THR A 45 6.99 6.79 3.32
CA THR A 45 7.93 7.87 3.61
C THR A 45 8.34 8.60 2.33
N ASP A 46 8.69 9.87 2.45
CA ASP A 46 9.35 10.62 1.38
C ASP A 46 10.80 10.17 1.18
N ASN A 47 11.49 10.81 0.25
CA ASN A 47 12.91 10.57 -0.05
C ASN A 47 13.87 11.08 1.04
N SER A 48 13.37 11.89 1.99
CA SER A 48 14.12 12.34 3.16
C SER A 48 13.92 11.43 4.39
N GLY A 49 13.09 10.39 4.26
CA GLY A 49 12.76 9.46 5.34
C GLY A 49 11.67 9.95 6.29
N ASN A 50 11.03 11.10 6.01
CA ASN A 50 9.89 11.56 6.80
C ASN A 50 8.68 10.69 6.50
N ARG A 51 7.95 10.33 7.54
CA ARG A 51 6.74 9.51 7.42
C ARG A 51 5.54 10.38 7.05
N LEU A 52 4.88 10.03 5.95
CA LEU A 52 3.63 10.67 5.50
C LEU A 52 2.40 9.91 5.98
N LEU A 53 2.41 8.58 5.87
CA LEU A 53 1.25 7.76 6.19
C LEU A 53 1.67 6.44 6.83
N THR A 54 0.96 6.06 7.88
CA THR A 54 0.91 4.68 8.37
C THR A 54 -0.55 4.28 8.46
N THR A 55 -0.93 3.23 7.74
CA THR A 55 -2.33 2.77 7.67
C THR A 55 -2.40 1.25 7.73
N PRO A 56 -3.42 0.65 8.36
CA PRO A 56 -3.62 -0.79 8.28
C PRO A 56 -3.88 -1.22 6.84
N MET A 57 -3.33 -2.37 6.45
CA MET A 57 -3.67 -3.02 5.19
C MET A 57 -5.07 -3.61 5.30
N ILE A 58 -5.98 -3.14 4.44
CA ILE A 58 -7.36 -3.60 4.37
C ILE A 58 -7.59 -4.19 2.98
N ASP A 59 -8.06 -5.43 2.93
CA ASP A 59 -8.35 -6.12 1.67
C ASP A 59 -9.51 -5.44 0.95
N SER A 60 -9.32 -5.18 -0.35
CA SER A 60 -10.32 -4.65 -1.27
C SER A 60 -11.05 -5.83 -1.92
N PRO A 61 -12.29 -6.12 -1.51
CA PRO A 61 -13.02 -7.28 -2.03
C PRO A 61 -13.30 -7.13 -3.53
N MET A 62 -13.65 -8.24 -4.17
CA MET A 62 -13.93 -8.24 -5.62
C MET A 62 -15.04 -7.24 -5.96
N GLY A 63 -14.77 -6.32 -6.89
CA GLY A 63 -15.72 -5.29 -7.33
C GLY A 63 -15.81 -4.04 -6.43
N TYR A 64 -14.99 -3.94 -5.38
CA TYR A 64 -14.94 -2.75 -4.52
C TYR A 64 -13.51 -2.38 -4.13
N ASP A 65 -13.20 -1.08 -4.18
CA ASP A 65 -11.87 -0.55 -3.91
C ASP A 65 -11.83 0.14 -2.55
N ILE A 66 -10.99 -0.36 -1.65
CA ILE A 66 -10.67 0.33 -0.39
C ILE A 66 -9.33 1.04 -0.59
N ASN A 67 -9.40 2.34 -0.90
CA ASN A 67 -8.21 3.14 -1.12
C ASN A 67 -7.45 3.35 0.20
N LEU A 68 -6.26 2.76 0.31
CA LEU A 68 -5.37 2.89 1.45
C LEU A 68 -4.77 4.29 1.59
N LEU A 69 -4.81 5.11 0.52
CA LEU A 69 -4.20 6.45 0.47
C LEU A 69 -5.15 7.59 0.85
N ILE A 70 -6.39 7.27 1.23
CA ILE A 70 -7.42 8.28 1.47
C ILE A 70 -6.97 9.31 2.52
N GLY A 71 -7.14 10.60 2.19
CA GLY A 71 -6.77 11.72 3.06
C GLY A 71 -5.29 12.12 3.01
N ALA A 72 -4.41 11.33 2.39
CA ALA A 72 -3.00 11.65 2.21
C ALA A 72 -2.64 11.94 0.73
N PHE A 73 -3.29 11.25 -0.21
CA PHE A 73 -3.11 11.43 -1.65
C PHE A 73 -4.49 11.57 -2.34
N THR A 74 -4.51 12.28 -3.46
CA THR A 74 -5.75 12.76 -4.09
C THR A 74 -5.93 12.28 -5.53
N ALA A 75 -4.85 12.00 -6.26
CA ALA A 75 -4.90 11.54 -7.64
C ALA A 75 -4.68 10.03 -7.76
N THR A 76 -3.84 9.44 -6.92
CA THR A 76 -3.52 8.01 -6.92
C THR A 76 -4.37 7.22 -5.93
N LYS A 77 -4.74 6.00 -6.31
CA LYS A 77 -5.31 5.00 -5.40
C LYS A 77 -4.32 3.87 -5.18
N MET A 78 -4.25 3.38 -3.95
CA MET A 78 -3.58 2.11 -3.64
C MET A 78 -4.59 1.17 -3.02
N VAL A 79 -4.76 0.00 -3.63
CA VAL A 79 -5.65 -1.05 -3.13
C VAL A 79 -4.85 -2.33 -2.93
N TRP A 80 -5.18 -3.09 -1.90
CA TRP A 80 -4.65 -4.43 -1.72
C TRP A 80 -5.74 -5.45 -2.06
N ARG A 81 -5.41 -6.42 -2.92
CA ARG A 81 -6.28 -7.53 -3.31
C ARG A 81 -5.72 -8.82 -2.72
N TYR A 82 -6.39 -9.36 -1.71
CA TYR A 82 -6.06 -10.69 -1.18
C TYR A 82 -6.30 -11.78 -2.23
N SER A 83 -7.38 -11.67 -3.01
CA SER A 83 -7.77 -12.65 -4.03
C SER A 83 -6.72 -12.91 -5.12
N SER A 84 -5.97 -11.89 -5.52
CA SER A 84 -4.86 -12.00 -6.49
C SER A 84 -3.48 -11.88 -5.84
N GLY A 85 -3.42 -11.68 -4.52
CA GLY A 85 -2.18 -11.57 -3.77
C GLY A 85 -1.29 -10.40 -4.23
N GLN A 86 -1.88 -9.24 -4.49
CA GLN A 86 -1.17 -8.07 -5.00
C GLN A 86 -1.69 -6.76 -4.44
N ILE A 87 -0.81 -5.78 -4.36
CA ILE A 87 -1.13 -4.36 -4.22
C ILE A 87 -1.19 -3.76 -5.63
N GLU A 88 -2.23 -2.98 -5.89
CA GLU A 88 -2.44 -2.25 -7.14
C GLU A 88 -2.30 -0.75 -6.85
N VAL A 89 -1.41 -0.09 -7.58
CA VAL A 89 -1.27 1.37 -7.58
C VAL A 89 -1.86 1.90 -8.88
N ILE A 90 -2.92 2.69 -8.76
CA ILE A 90 -3.75 3.16 -9.86
C ILE A 90 -3.62 4.68 -9.96
N ASN A 91 -3.05 5.16 -11.07
CA ASN A 91 -2.90 6.58 -11.39
C ASN A 91 -3.90 7.05 -12.45
#